data_AF-U9TNK1-F1
#
_entry.id   AF-U9TNK1-F1
#
_cell.length_a   1.000
_cell.length_b   1.000
_cell.length_c   1.000
_cell.angle_alpha   90.00
_cell.angle_beta   90.00
_cell.angle_gamma   90.00
#
_symmetry.space_group_name_H-M   'P 1'
#
loop_
_entity.id
_entity.type
_entity.pdbx_description
1 polymer ?
#
loop_
_entity_poly.entity_id
_entity_poly.type
_entity_poly.pdbx_seq_one_letter_code
_entity_poly.pdbx_strand_id
1 'polypeptide(L)'
;MKEIEVWEYVLEWGLAKNSTLISDPDTWIDNDFKAMENTLQHCLPLIRFFSLSSEEFVKKVRPYKNLLEPQLYEELIMSYLVSNIEPSNNILLPRYRNIDGIINSKIVNLNIASLISRWIDKIDIKSKYAYTRELYLPYKFKLLLRGSKNGFTPKRFHELCDNIPYTVTFIKIKGSEEIIGGYNPLIWKGPNHNEYGKTQDSFIFSFKSKNNFKDPILSHISHKNMNYALLYHAECGPSFYGDLLIGVKQGNLNVYNNNTCTKLHYEKEIRDVKGNFSIEDYEVLQIIKKVD
;
A
#
# COMPACT_ATOMS: atom_id res chain seq x y z
N MET A 1 -8.03 -13.26 14.51
CA MET A 1 -8.70 -12.12 15.16
C MET A 1 -8.63 -10.86 14.29
N LYS A 2 -9.76 -10.19 14.02
CA LYS A 2 -9.82 -8.79 13.54
C LYS A 2 -9.42 -7.89 14.71
N GLU A 3 -9.01 -6.66 14.45
CA GLU A 3 -8.59 -5.77 15.53
C GLU A 3 -9.75 -5.43 16.48
N ILE A 4 -10.98 -5.32 15.96
CA ILE A 4 -12.17 -5.07 16.78
C ILE A 4 -12.42 -6.19 17.80
N GLU A 5 -12.22 -7.45 17.39
CA GLU A 5 -12.37 -8.60 18.28
C GLU A 5 -11.33 -8.55 19.40
N VAL A 6 -10.09 -8.10 19.11
CA VAL A 6 -9.05 -7.93 20.14
C VAL A 6 -9.48 -6.87 21.16
N TRP A 7 -10.04 -5.75 20.71
CA TRP A 7 -10.56 -4.70 21.59
C TRP A 7 -11.69 -5.23 22.49
N GLU A 8 -12.65 -5.96 21.91
CA GLU A 8 -13.77 -6.54 22.67
C GLU A 8 -13.28 -7.53 23.73
N TYR A 9 -12.33 -8.42 23.41
CA TYR A 9 -11.77 -9.34 24.40
C TYR A 9 -10.98 -8.64 25.50
N VAL A 10 -10.26 -7.55 25.18
CA VAL A 10 -9.55 -6.76 26.19
C VAL A 10 -10.53 -6.07 27.13
N LEU A 11 -11.63 -5.54 26.60
CA LEU A 11 -12.71 -4.98 27.42
C LEU A 11 -13.38 -6.04 28.30
N GLU A 12 -13.75 -7.19 27.75
CA GLU A 12 -14.35 -8.30 28.51
C GLU A 12 -13.44 -8.77 29.64
N TRP A 13 -12.13 -8.90 29.37
CA TRP A 13 -11.15 -9.26 30.37
C TRP A 13 -11.01 -8.20 31.47
N GLY A 14 -11.00 -6.92 31.11
CA GLY A 14 -10.96 -5.82 32.07
C GLY A 14 -12.19 -5.78 32.98
N LEU A 15 -13.39 -6.00 32.41
CA LEU A 15 -14.64 -6.12 33.16
C LEU A 15 -14.61 -7.31 34.12
N ALA A 16 -14.13 -8.47 33.67
CA ALA A 16 -14.00 -9.66 34.51
C ALA A 16 -13.03 -9.46 35.69
N LYS A 17 -12.01 -8.59 35.52
CA LYS A 17 -11.08 -8.21 36.60
C LYS A 17 -11.66 -7.16 37.56
N ASN A 18 -12.66 -6.40 37.13
CA ASN A 18 -13.34 -5.39 37.93
C ASN A 18 -14.81 -5.78 38.09
N SER A 19 -15.09 -6.88 38.80
CA SER A 19 -16.41 -7.53 38.86
C SER A 19 -17.54 -6.68 39.42
N THR A 20 -17.25 -5.51 40.01
CA THR A 20 -18.23 -4.53 40.48
C THR A 20 -18.70 -3.59 39.38
N LEU A 21 -18.01 -3.53 38.25
CA LEU A 21 -18.36 -2.68 37.11
C LEU A 21 -19.47 -3.32 36.28
N ILE A 22 -20.48 -2.52 35.97
CA ILE A 22 -21.52 -2.88 35.01
C ILE A 22 -20.91 -2.71 33.60
N SER A 23 -21.37 -3.49 32.63
CA SER A 23 -20.84 -3.45 31.26
C SER A 23 -21.12 -2.14 30.51
N ASP A 24 -22.06 -1.32 30.98
CA ASP A 24 -22.45 -0.07 30.34
C ASP A 24 -21.55 1.10 30.80
N PRO A 25 -20.66 1.63 29.94
CA PRO A 25 -19.76 2.71 30.34
C PRO A 25 -20.48 4.05 30.62
N ASP A 26 -21.73 4.22 30.16
CA ASP A 26 -22.50 5.44 30.46
C ASP A 26 -22.91 5.51 31.94
N THR A 27 -22.85 4.39 32.67
CA THR A 27 -23.14 4.35 34.12
C THR A 27 -21.90 4.52 35.00
N TRP A 28 -20.70 4.61 34.41
CA TRP A 28 -19.43 4.63 35.15
C TRP A 28 -19.13 6.01 35.74
N ILE A 29 -18.64 6.03 36.97
CA ILE A 29 -18.07 7.22 37.60
C ILE A 29 -16.55 7.27 37.41
N ASP A 30 -15.90 8.38 37.77
CA ASP A 30 -14.45 8.56 37.58
C ASP A 30 -13.61 7.44 38.22
N ASN A 31 -14.03 6.93 39.39
CA ASN A 31 -13.34 5.84 40.06
C ASN A 31 -13.44 4.51 39.28
N ASP A 32 -14.55 4.29 38.57
CA ASP A 32 -14.76 3.10 37.74
C ASP A 32 -13.85 3.14 36.52
N PHE A 33 -13.79 4.29 35.84
CA PHE A 33 -12.86 4.51 34.74
C PHE A 33 -11.42 4.32 35.17
N LYS A 34 -11.02 4.86 36.34
CA LYS A 34 -9.67 4.70 36.88
C LYS A 34 -9.33 3.25 37.22
N ALA A 35 -10.28 2.47 37.75
CA ALA A 35 -10.08 1.05 38.02
C ALA A 35 -9.85 0.25 36.72
N MET A 36 -10.68 0.53 35.70
CA MET A 36 -10.55 -0.09 34.39
C MET A 36 -9.25 0.32 33.66
N GLU A 37 -8.91 1.61 33.69
CA GLU A 37 -7.66 2.14 33.13
C GLU A 37 -6.44 1.45 33.76
N ASN A 38 -6.38 1.37 35.08
CA ASN A 38 -5.30 0.67 35.79
C ASN A 38 -5.20 -0.81 35.40
N THR A 39 -6.34 -1.45 35.15
CA THR A 39 -6.40 -2.85 34.73
C THR A 39 -5.88 -3.03 33.31
N LEU A 40 -6.24 -2.11 32.41
CA LEU A 40 -5.95 -2.19 30.98
C LEU A 40 -4.68 -1.42 30.56
N GLN A 41 -3.97 -0.77 31.48
CA GLN A 41 -2.83 0.13 31.19
C GLN A 41 -1.75 -0.49 30.29
N HIS A 42 -1.52 -1.80 30.39
CA HIS A 42 -0.52 -2.51 29.58
C HIS A 42 -1.10 -3.06 28.26
N CYS A 43 -2.42 -3.16 28.16
CA CYS A 43 -3.13 -3.67 27.00
C CYS A 43 -3.54 -2.55 26.03
N LEU A 44 -4.00 -1.40 26.55
CA LEU A 44 -4.45 -0.25 25.74
C LEU A 44 -3.41 0.20 24.70
N PRO A 45 -2.12 0.35 25.03
CA PRO A 45 -1.11 0.75 24.05
C PRO A 45 -0.86 -0.29 22.94
N LEU A 46 -1.33 -1.54 23.11
CA LEU A 46 -1.17 -2.63 22.15
C LEU A 46 -2.36 -2.76 21.19
N ILE A 47 -3.44 -2.01 21.42
CA ILE A 47 -4.62 -1.98 20.56
C ILE A 47 -4.35 -1.04 19.38
N ARG A 48 -4.64 -1.51 18.16
CA ARG A 48 -4.46 -0.73 16.94
C ARG A 48 -5.72 0.00 16.57
N PHE A 49 -6.12 0.97 17.38
CA PHE A 49 -7.36 1.71 17.18
C PHE A 49 -7.48 2.34 15.78
N PHE A 50 -6.37 2.76 15.17
CA PHE A 50 -6.37 3.31 13.81
C PHE A 50 -6.72 2.28 12.73
N SER A 51 -6.61 0.98 13.01
CA SER A 51 -6.99 -0.10 12.09
C SER A 51 -8.49 -0.37 12.07
N LEU A 52 -9.26 0.20 13.00
CA LEU A 52 -10.70 0.07 13.04
C LEU A 52 -11.37 0.89 11.93
N SER A 53 -12.55 0.46 11.50
CA SER A 53 -13.45 1.29 10.71
C SER A 53 -14.04 2.41 11.57
N SER A 54 -14.54 3.47 10.91
CA SER A 54 -15.25 4.55 11.61
C SER A 54 -16.49 4.04 12.36
N GLU A 55 -17.19 3.06 11.80
CA GLU A 55 -18.36 2.44 12.42
C GLU A 55 -18.00 1.67 13.69
N GLU A 56 -16.96 0.82 13.63
CA GLU A 56 -16.45 0.10 14.80
C GLU A 56 -15.97 1.07 15.87
N PHE A 57 -15.22 2.12 15.49
CA PHE A 57 -14.80 3.15 16.43
C PHE A 57 -15.99 3.81 17.13
N VAL A 58 -17.00 4.28 16.38
CA VAL A 58 -18.16 4.97 16.95
C VAL A 58 -19.00 4.06 17.84
N LYS A 59 -19.20 2.80 17.44
CA LYS A 59 -20.08 1.87 18.18
C LYS A 59 -19.40 1.19 19.36
N LYS A 60 -18.09 0.93 19.28
CA LYS A 60 -17.41 0.03 20.22
C LYS A 60 -16.28 0.67 21.01
N VAL A 61 -15.65 1.73 20.49
CA VAL A 61 -14.54 2.41 21.18
C VAL A 61 -14.98 3.72 21.82
N ARG A 62 -15.75 4.55 21.09
CA ARG A 62 -16.24 5.85 21.55
C ARG A 62 -16.99 5.82 22.89
N PRO A 63 -17.82 4.80 23.23
CA PRO A 63 -18.43 4.72 24.55
C PRO A 63 -17.41 4.71 25.71
N TYR A 64 -16.20 4.20 25.44
CA TYR A 64 -15.10 4.11 26.40
C TYR A 64 -14.04 5.20 26.22
N LYS A 65 -14.38 6.34 25.61
CA LYS A 65 -13.43 7.42 25.30
C LYS A 65 -12.58 7.88 26.49
N ASN A 66 -13.12 7.79 27.71
CA ASN A 66 -12.43 8.21 28.94
C ASN A 66 -11.30 7.24 29.35
N LEU A 67 -11.21 6.04 28.74
CA LEU A 67 -10.08 5.12 28.90
C LEU A 67 -8.91 5.45 27.95
N LEU A 68 -9.12 6.36 26.99
CA LEU A 68 -8.10 6.74 26.02
C LEU A 68 -7.47 8.05 26.44
N GLU A 69 -6.16 8.19 26.20
CA GLU A 69 -5.49 9.48 26.33
C GLU A 69 -6.20 10.51 25.43
N PRO A 70 -6.49 11.73 25.93
CA PRO A 70 -7.23 12.74 25.15
C PRO A 70 -6.61 13.02 23.78
N GLN A 71 -5.28 13.04 23.69
CA GLN A 71 -4.57 13.23 22.42
C GLN A 71 -4.83 12.07 21.44
N LEU A 72 -4.76 10.82 21.90
CA LEU A 72 -5.03 9.64 21.05
C LEU A 72 -6.46 9.66 20.52
N TYR A 73 -7.43 10.01 21.37
CA TYR A 73 -8.83 10.09 20.98
C TYR A 73 -9.07 11.17 19.90
N GLU A 74 -8.50 12.36 20.07
CA GLU A 74 -8.57 13.43 19.06
C GLU A 74 -7.88 13.04 17.75
N GLU A 75 -6.68 12.44 17.80
CA GLU A 75 -5.99 11.93 16.62
C GLU A 75 -6.81 10.86 15.89
N LEU A 76 -7.46 9.96 16.62
CA LEU A 76 -8.35 8.95 16.04
C LEU A 76 -9.53 9.59 15.32
N ILE A 77 -10.24 10.53 15.96
CA ILE A 77 -11.34 11.27 15.31
C ILE A 77 -10.85 11.94 14.03
N MET A 78 -9.76 12.70 14.14
CA MET A 78 -9.21 13.47 13.04
C MET A 78 -8.74 12.59 11.89
N SER A 79 -8.24 11.39 12.18
CA SER A 79 -7.86 10.42 11.16
C SER A 79 -9.03 10.01 10.24
N TYR A 80 -10.27 10.01 10.75
CA TYR A 80 -11.47 9.67 9.96
C TYR A 80 -12.07 10.89 9.25
N LEU A 81 -11.93 12.09 9.83
CA LEU A 81 -12.58 13.29 9.35
C LEU A 81 -11.72 14.11 8.37
N VAL A 82 -10.39 14.08 8.54
CA VAL A 82 -9.48 14.95 7.79
C VAL A 82 -8.37 14.14 7.14
N SER A 83 -8.41 14.09 5.80
CA SER A 83 -7.48 13.26 5.02
C SER A 83 -6.03 13.75 5.05
N ASN A 84 -5.80 15.05 5.21
CA ASN A 84 -4.49 15.68 4.98
C ASN A 84 -3.68 15.92 6.28
N ILE A 85 -4.24 15.59 7.45
CA ILE A 85 -3.55 15.75 8.72
C ILE A 85 -2.42 14.73 8.81
N GLU A 86 -1.27 15.19 9.33
CA GLU A 86 -0.10 14.33 9.49
C GLU A 86 -0.34 13.33 10.62
N PRO A 87 -0.14 12.02 10.36
CA PRO A 87 -0.18 11.02 11.41
C PRO A 87 0.98 11.18 12.38
N SER A 88 0.68 11.04 13.68
CA SER A 88 1.70 10.98 14.72
C SER A 88 2.75 9.91 14.45
N ASN A 89 3.93 10.11 15.03
CA ASN A 89 4.97 9.09 15.02
C ASN A 89 4.57 7.97 15.99
N ASN A 90 4.77 6.71 15.59
CA ASN A 90 4.49 5.49 16.38
C ASN A 90 3.08 4.87 16.29
N ILE A 91 2.31 5.13 15.22
CA ILE A 91 1.06 4.38 15.00
C ILE A 91 1.36 2.91 14.70
N LEU A 92 0.71 2.02 15.44
CA LEU A 92 0.76 0.58 15.20
C LEU A 92 0.06 0.22 13.88
N LEU A 93 0.78 -0.49 13.01
CA LEU A 93 0.27 -0.94 11.72
C LEU A 93 -0.64 -2.16 11.86
N PRO A 94 -1.63 -2.33 10.98
CA PRO A 94 -2.55 -3.47 11.00
C PRO A 94 -1.86 -4.81 11.23
N ARG A 95 -2.45 -5.63 12.11
CA ARG A 95 -2.00 -6.99 12.41
C ARG A 95 -2.07 -7.81 11.11
N TYR A 96 -0.94 -8.38 10.69
CA TYR A 96 -0.90 -9.35 9.60
C TYR A 96 -1.35 -10.72 10.13
N ARG A 97 -2.43 -11.29 9.58
CA ARG A 97 -2.58 -12.76 9.61
C ARG A 97 -1.76 -13.29 8.44
N ASN A 98 -1.12 -14.45 8.57
CA ASN A 98 -0.64 -15.23 7.41
C ASN A 98 -1.83 -15.46 6.49
N ILE A 99 -2.09 -14.53 5.56
CA ILE A 99 -3.02 -14.76 4.47
C ILE A 99 -2.18 -15.35 3.35
N ASP A 100 -1.84 -16.62 3.56
CA ASP A 100 -1.11 -17.42 2.58
C ASP A 100 -1.79 -17.27 1.22
N GLY A 101 -0.99 -16.93 0.22
CA GLY A 101 -1.45 -16.88 -1.17
C GLY A 101 -2.08 -15.58 -1.66
N ILE A 102 -2.20 -14.50 -0.86
CA ILE A 102 -2.60 -13.19 -1.42
C ILE A 102 -1.51 -12.64 -2.34
N ILE A 103 -0.28 -12.59 -1.85
CA ILE A 103 0.88 -12.10 -2.60
C ILE A 103 2.10 -12.96 -2.26
N ASN A 104 2.85 -13.33 -3.29
CA ASN A 104 4.16 -13.96 -3.15
C ASN A 104 5.22 -13.01 -3.69
N SER A 105 5.55 -11.99 -2.91
CA SER A 105 6.54 -10.96 -3.23
C SER A 105 7.73 -11.05 -2.30
N LYS A 106 8.94 -10.84 -2.84
CA LYS A 106 10.16 -10.63 -2.05
C LYS A 106 10.48 -9.15 -1.83
N ILE A 107 9.85 -8.26 -2.61
CA ILE A 107 10.11 -6.82 -2.61
C ILE A 107 9.16 -6.09 -1.64
N VAL A 108 7.88 -6.47 -1.60
CA VAL A 108 6.82 -5.79 -0.85
C VAL A 108 6.07 -6.73 0.12
N ASN A 109 5.34 -6.14 1.06
CA ASN A 109 4.47 -6.86 2.01
C ASN A 109 2.98 -6.52 1.79
N LEU A 110 2.10 -7.08 2.62
CA LEU A 110 0.65 -6.83 2.49
C LEU A 110 0.21 -5.40 2.77
N ASN A 111 0.96 -4.60 3.53
CA ASN A 111 0.61 -3.19 3.72
C ASN A 111 0.76 -2.41 2.41
N ILE A 112 1.85 -2.63 1.67
CA ILE A 112 2.02 -2.06 0.32
C ILE A 112 0.94 -2.61 -0.62
N ALA A 113 0.69 -3.93 -0.62
CA ALA A 113 -0.35 -4.51 -1.47
C ALA A 113 -1.75 -3.92 -1.18
N SER A 114 -2.06 -3.65 0.09
CA SER A 114 -3.28 -2.98 0.54
C SER A 114 -3.36 -1.54 0.03
N LEU A 115 -2.26 -0.77 0.14
CA LEU A 115 -2.20 0.59 -0.41
C LEU A 115 -2.39 0.63 -1.93
N ILE A 116 -1.71 -0.26 -2.67
CA ILE A 116 -1.92 -0.39 -4.12
C ILE A 116 -3.38 -0.70 -4.44
N SER A 117 -4.00 -1.63 -3.69
CA SER A 117 -5.41 -2.00 -3.90
C SER A 117 -6.35 -0.82 -3.66
N ARG A 118 -6.10 -0.03 -2.60
CA ARG A 118 -6.85 1.20 -2.29
C ARG A 118 -6.70 2.23 -3.41
N TRP A 119 -5.51 2.40 -3.97
CA TRP A 119 -5.28 3.34 -5.08
C TRP A 119 -5.98 2.92 -6.36
N ILE A 120 -6.02 1.61 -6.67
CA ILE A 120 -6.77 1.07 -7.81
C ILE A 120 -8.27 1.35 -7.65
N ASP A 121 -8.82 1.08 -6.47
CA ASP A 121 -10.25 1.24 -6.19
C ASP A 121 -10.65 2.67 -5.84
N LYS A 122 -9.68 3.58 -5.84
CA LYS A 122 -9.82 4.99 -5.50
C LYS A 122 -10.35 5.25 -4.09
N ILE A 123 -10.01 4.37 -3.15
CA ILE A 123 -10.38 4.44 -1.74
C ILE A 123 -9.28 5.15 -0.95
N ASP A 124 -9.67 6.10 -0.10
CA ASP A 124 -8.78 6.80 0.84
C ASP A 124 -7.50 7.39 0.21
N ILE A 125 -7.50 7.69 -1.11
CA ILE A 125 -6.28 8.13 -1.83
C ILE A 125 -5.65 9.37 -1.20
N LYS A 126 -6.47 10.30 -0.71
CA LYS A 126 -6.02 11.56 -0.10
C LYS A 126 -5.65 11.39 1.38
N SER A 127 -5.96 10.25 1.99
CA SER A 127 -5.76 10.04 3.41
C SER A 127 -4.32 9.68 3.71
N LYS A 128 -3.65 10.52 4.50
CA LYS A 128 -2.34 10.20 5.08
C LYS A 128 -2.42 9.03 6.07
N TYR A 129 -3.61 8.64 6.53
CA TYR A 129 -3.83 7.51 7.43
C TYR A 129 -4.20 6.20 6.71
N ALA A 130 -4.28 6.18 5.37
CA ALA A 130 -4.74 5.00 4.64
C ALA A 130 -3.96 3.71 4.98
N TYR A 131 -2.67 3.84 5.31
CA TYR A 131 -1.80 2.71 5.65
C TYR A 131 -2.02 2.15 7.07
N THR A 132 -2.73 2.87 7.94
CA THR A 132 -2.99 2.44 9.33
C THR A 132 -4.33 1.71 9.47
N ARG A 133 -5.21 1.87 8.47
CA ARG A 133 -6.54 1.22 8.37
C ARG A 133 -6.42 -0.28 8.16
N GLU A 134 -7.50 -1.02 8.46
CA GLU A 134 -7.59 -2.45 8.14
C GLU A 134 -7.11 -2.75 6.70
N LEU A 135 -6.39 -3.87 6.55
CA LEU A 135 -5.84 -4.29 5.26
C LEU A 135 -6.97 -4.45 4.24
N TYR A 136 -6.90 -3.67 3.17
CA TYR A 136 -7.84 -3.71 2.07
C TYR A 136 -7.27 -4.56 0.94
N LEU A 137 -7.67 -5.83 0.89
CA LEU A 137 -7.09 -6.82 -0.02
C LEU A 137 -8.18 -7.54 -0.84
N PRO A 138 -8.93 -6.82 -1.70
CA PRO A 138 -9.94 -7.42 -2.59
C PRO A 138 -9.31 -8.23 -3.74
N TYR A 139 -7.98 -8.12 -3.90
CA TYR A 139 -7.23 -8.74 -4.98
C TYR A 139 -6.31 -9.87 -4.50
N LYS A 140 -6.08 -10.83 -5.40
CA LYS A 140 -4.93 -11.74 -5.38
C LYS A 140 -3.88 -11.22 -6.35
N PHE A 141 -2.63 -11.14 -5.90
CA PHE A 141 -1.48 -10.70 -6.66
C PHE A 141 -0.70 -11.93 -7.15
N LYS A 142 -0.98 -12.35 -8.38
CA LYS A 142 -0.33 -13.50 -9.02
C LYS A 142 1.01 -13.06 -9.61
N LEU A 143 2.11 -13.56 -9.05
CA LEU A 143 3.46 -13.34 -9.59
C LEU A 143 3.57 -13.91 -11.02
N LEU A 144 3.92 -13.05 -11.98
CA LEU A 144 4.20 -13.44 -13.37
C LEU A 144 5.71 -13.61 -13.59
N LEU A 145 6.47 -12.62 -13.11
CA LEU A 145 7.91 -12.52 -13.32
C LEU A 145 8.58 -12.05 -12.03
N ARG A 146 9.73 -12.64 -11.72
CA ARG A 146 10.70 -12.13 -10.75
C ARG A 146 12.09 -12.07 -11.37
N GLY A 147 12.74 -10.91 -11.36
CA GLY A 147 14.05 -10.69 -11.99
C GLY A 147 15.11 -11.67 -11.53
N SER A 148 15.26 -11.87 -10.22
CA SER A 148 16.20 -12.83 -9.62
C SER A 148 15.95 -14.30 -10.02
N LYS A 149 14.75 -14.65 -10.50
CA LYS A 149 14.39 -16.00 -10.96
C LYS A 149 14.41 -16.13 -12.48
N ASN A 150 13.99 -15.10 -13.19
CA ASN A 150 13.68 -15.15 -14.61
C ASN A 150 14.69 -14.38 -15.47
N GLY A 151 15.47 -13.49 -14.88
CA GLY A 151 16.38 -12.59 -15.56
C GLY A 151 15.80 -11.19 -15.77
N PHE A 152 16.67 -10.30 -16.21
CA PHE A 152 16.44 -8.86 -16.30
C PHE A 152 16.47 -8.37 -17.76
N THR A 153 15.77 -9.07 -18.65
CA THR A 153 15.80 -8.80 -20.09
C THR A 153 14.40 -8.41 -20.61
N PRO A 154 14.30 -7.50 -21.60
CA PRO A 154 13.03 -7.20 -22.27
C PRO A 154 12.37 -8.45 -22.83
N LYS A 155 13.17 -9.34 -23.45
CA LYS A 155 12.70 -10.62 -24.00
C LYS A 155 11.92 -11.42 -22.95
N ARG A 156 12.48 -11.57 -21.75
CA ARG A 156 11.82 -12.36 -20.71
C ARG A 156 10.55 -11.71 -20.18
N PHE A 157 10.54 -10.38 -20.09
CA PHE A 157 9.36 -9.64 -19.74
C PHE A 157 8.23 -9.88 -20.74
N HIS A 158 8.50 -9.71 -22.04
CA HIS A 158 7.52 -9.95 -23.09
C HIS A 158 7.00 -11.39 -23.09
N GLU A 159 7.88 -12.39 -22.97
CA GLU A 159 7.49 -13.81 -22.88
C GLU A 159 6.51 -14.12 -21.73
N LEU A 160 6.59 -13.39 -20.61
CA LEU A 160 5.83 -13.70 -19.39
C LEU A 160 4.67 -12.75 -19.10
N CYS A 161 4.70 -11.54 -19.65
CA CYS A 161 3.79 -10.45 -19.26
C CYS A 161 2.93 -9.92 -20.41
N ASP A 162 3.29 -10.18 -21.67
CA ASP A 162 2.49 -9.70 -22.81
C ASP A 162 1.08 -10.29 -22.80
N ASN A 163 0.12 -9.50 -23.28
CA ASN A 163 -1.31 -9.83 -23.33
C ASN A 163 -1.96 -10.06 -21.95
N ILE A 164 -1.25 -9.77 -20.86
CA ILE A 164 -1.80 -9.88 -19.50
C ILE A 164 -2.19 -8.48 -19.01
N PRO A 165 -3.49 -8.24 -18.70
CA PRO A 165 -3.96 -6.96 -18.18
C PRO A 165 -3.80 -6.86 -16.66
N TYR A 166 -4.06 -5.66 -16.12
CA TYR A 166 -4.13 -5.39 -14.68
C TYR A 166 -2.88 -5.84 -13.94
N THR A 167 -1.73 -5.29 -14.33
CA THR A 167 -0.45 -5.66 -13.73
C THR A 167 0.08 -4.53 -12.85
N VAL A 168 0.71 -4.90 -11.74
CA VAL A 168 1.56 -4.00 -10.96
C VAL A 168 2.99 -4.46 -11.04
N THR A 169 3.89 -3.51 -11.23
CA THR A 169 5.33 -3.73 -11.21
C THR A 169 5.92 -3.13 -9.94
N PHE A 170 6.76 -3.89 -9.24
CA PHE A 170 7.59 -3.42 -8.13
C PHE A 170 9.06 -3.57 -8.51
N ILE A 171 9.86 -2.53 -8.30
CA ILE A 171 11.28 -2.48 -8.61
C ILE A 171 12.02 -2.05 -7.35
N LYS A 172 12.95 -2.90 -6.89
CA LYS A 172 13.89 -2.58 -5.82
C LYS A 172 15.11 -1.90 -6.40
N ILE A 173 15.45 -0.71 -5.89
CA ILE A 173 16.63 0.02 -6.35
C ILE A 173 17.90 -0.57 -5.72
N LYS A 174 18.93 -0.79 -6.54
CA LYS A 174 20.20 -1.35 -6.07
C LYS A 174 20.93 -0.40 -5.13
N GLY A 175 21.30 -0.91 -3.96
CA GLY A 175 22.05 -0.15 -2.95
C GLY A 175 21.18 0.80 -2.12
N SER A 176 19.85 0.68 -2.17
CA SER A 176 18.95 1.44 -1.29
C SER A 176 17.76 0.60 -0.87
N GLU A 177 17.01 1.08 0.13
CA GLU A 177 15.76 0.42 0.51
C GLU A 177 14.57 0.82 -0.38
N GLU A 178 14.76 1.77 -1.29
CA GLU A 178 13.73 2.38 -2.12
C GLU A 178 13.04 1.36 -3.04
N ILE A 179 11.72 1.45 -3.12
CA ILE A 179 10.88 0.65 -4.01
C ILE A 179 10.08 1.60 -4.88
N ILE A 180 10.19 1.44 -6.20
CA ILE A 180 9.39 2.18 -7.17
C ILE A 180 8.56 1.22 -8.01
N GLY A 181 7.58 1.74 -8.73
CA GLY A 181 6.75 0.89 -9.55
C GLY A 181 5.62 1.63 -10.25
N GLY A 182 4.75 0.85 -10.86
CA GLY A 182 3.54 1.37 -11.48
C GLY A 182 2.50 0.30 -11.74
N TYR A 183 1.26 0.75 -11.88
CA TYR A 183 0.09 -0.05 -12.19
C TYR A 183 -0.34 0.19 -13.64
N ASN A 184 -0.34 -0.87 -14.44
CA ASN A 184 -0.84 -0.89 -15.80
C ASN A 184 -2.21 -1.58 -15.84
N PRO A 185 -3.32 -0.84 -16.11
CA PRO A 185 -4.65 -1.43 -16.26
C PRO A 185 -4.89 -2.10 -17.62
N LEU A 186 -4.05 -1.83 -18.62
CA LEU A 186 -4.14 -2.40 -19.97
C LEU A 186 -3.29 -3.67 -20.08
N ILE A 187 -3.35 -4.31 -21.24
CA ILE A 187 -2.40 -5.37 -21.61
C ILE A 187 -1.04 -4.78 -21.96
N TRP A 188 0.03 -5.49 -21.63
CA TRP A 188 1.33 -5.27 -22.27
C TRP A 188 1.28 -5.76 -23.71
N LYS A 189 1.82 -4.98 -24.64
CA LYS A 189 1.90 -5.34 -26.06
C LYS A 189 3.32 -5.73 -26.43
N GLY A 190 3.40 -6.66 -27.36
CA GLY A 190 4.65 -7.30 -27.73
C GLY A 190 5.61 -6.44 -28.55
N PRO A 191 6.76 -7.02 -28.94
CA PRO A 191 7.92 -6.29 -29.45
C PRO A 191 7.72 -5.63 -30.82
N ASN A 192 6.70 -6.05 -31.58
CA ASN A 192 6.42 -5.47 -32.91
C ASN A 192 5.66 -4.14 -32.84
N HIS A 193 5.34 -3.68 -31.63
CA HIS A 193 4.62 -2.45 -31.41
C HIS A 193 5.61 -1.37 -30.98
N ASN A 194 5.64 -0.27 -31.73
CA ASN A 194 6.25 0.99 -31.30
C ASN A 194 5.12 2.00 -31.12
N GLU A 195 4.37 1.84 -30.04
CA GLU A 195 3.16 2.60 -29.79
C GLU A 195 2.99 2.89 -28.30
N TYR A 196 2.02 3.75 -27.99
CA TYR A 196 1.75 4.19 -26.63
C TYR A 196 0.42 3.64 -26.12
N GLY A 197 0.40 3.27 -24.84
CA GLY A 197 -0.82 2.87 -24.16
C GLY A 197 -1.63 4.08 -23.72
N LYS A 198 -2.89 4.15 -24.15
CA LYS A 198 -3.83 5.20 -23.73
C LYS A 198 -4.68 4.76 -22.53
N THR A 199 -4.50 5.39 -21.38
CA THR A 199 -5.37 5.16 -20.20
C THR A 199 -5.30 6.34 -19.22
N GLN A 200 -6.36 6.49 -18.41
CA GLN A 200 -6.43 7.46 -17.31
C GLN A 200 -6.22 6.79 -15.94
N ASP A 201 -6.27 5.46 -15.87
CA ASP A 201 -6.21 4.72 -14.60
C ASP A 201 -4.80 4.21 -14.26
N SER A 202 -3.81 4.54 -15.09
CA SER A 202 -2.41 4.23 -14.80
C SER A 202 -1.84 5.16 -13.73
N PHE A 203 -1.01 4.61 -12.85
CA PHE A 203 -0.26 5.38 -11.86
C PHE A 203 1.11 4.78 -11.62
N ILE A 204 2.07 5.63 -11.27
CA ILE A 204 3.38 5.23 -10.78
C ILE A 204 3.52 5.64 -9.32
N PHE A 205 4.40 4.97 -8.59
CA PHE A 205 4.56 5.19 -7.17
C PHE A 205 5.99 4.97 -6.67
N SER A 206 6.26 5.47 -5.46
CA SER A 206 7.45 5.13 -4.70
C SER A 206 7.19 4.97 -3.21
N PHE A 207 7.98 4.10 -2.60
CA PHE A 207 8.07 3.86 -1.16
C PHE A 207 9.54 3.97 -0.73
N LYS A 208 9.78 4.60 0.42
CA LYS A 208 11.14 4.70 0.99
C LYS A 208 11.72 3.33 1.36
N SER A 209 10.87 2.40 1.82
CA SER A 209 11.25 1.01 2.09
C SER A 209 10.03 0.09 2.17
N LYS A 210 10.26 -1.22 2.19
CA LYS A 210 9.20 -2.22 2.41
C LYS A 210 8.48 -2.07 3.76
N ASN A 211 9.09 -1.39 4.73
CA ASN A 211 8.59 -1.23 6.09
C ASN A 211 8.19 0.23 6.41
N ASN A 212 8.27 1.14 5.44
CA ASN A 212 7.90 2.53 5.62
C ASN A 212 6.74 2.90 4.70
N PHE A 213 5.57 3.09 5.31
CA PHE A 213 4.32 3.40 4.64
C PHE A 213 3.89 4.85 4.84
N LYS A 214 4.73 5.66 5.52
CA LYS A 214 4.53 7.10 5.65
C LYS A 214 4.95 7.77 4.36
N ASP A 215 4.12 8.70 3.91
CA ASP A 215 4.36 9.56 2.76
C ASP A 215 4.79 8.81 1.48
N PRO A 216 4.05 7.76 1.05
CA PRO A 216 4.28 7.18 -0.25
C PRO A 216 3.97 8.22 -1.33
N ILE A 217 4.74 8.22 -2.41
CA ILE A 217 4.42 9.07 -3.55
C ILE A 217 3.52 8.26 -4.47
N LEU A 218 2.32 8.77 -4.70
CA LEU A 218 1.40 8.31 -5.74
C LEU A 218 1.26 9.39 -6.80
N SER A 219 1.52 9.02 -8.05
CA SER A 219 1.53 9.89 -9.23
C SER A 219 0.64 9.28 -10.29
N HIS A 220 -0.49 9.92 -10.61
CA HIS A 220 -1.37 9.46 -11.69
C HIS A 220 -0.89 10.00 -13.04
N ILE A 221 -1.25 9.30 -14.11
CA ILE A 221 -1.08 9.85 -15.46
C ILE A 221 -1.91 11.14 -15.58
N SER A 222 -1.30 12.23 -16.03
CA SER A 222 -2.04 13.48 -16.23
C SER A 222 -3.12 13.28 -17.29
N HIS A 223 -4.34 13.77 -17.03
CA HIS A 223 -5.46 13.69 -17.99
C HIS A 223 -5.08 14.21 -19.39
N LYS A 224 -4.25 15.25 -19.48
CA LYS A 224 -3.80 15.82 -20.76
C LYS A 224 -2.83 14.90 -21.52
N ASN A 225 -2.18 13.98 -20.83
CA ASN A 225 -1.14 13.10 -21.35
C ASN A 225 -1.55 11.62 -21.38
N MET A 226 -2.83 11.30 -21.19
CA MET A 226 -3.34 9.92 -21.10
C MET A 226 -2.95 9.03 -22.30
N ASN A 227 -2.63 9.61 -23.46
CA ASN A 227 -2.19 8.88 -24.65
C ASN A 227 -0.75 8.32 -24.52
N TYR A 228 0.02 8.78 -23.53
CA TYR A 228 1.42 8.42 -23.28
C TYR A 228 1.58 7.76 -21.90
N ALA A 229 0.59 6.99 -21.46
CA ALA A 229 0.64 6.35 -20.13
C ALA A 229 1.68 5.23 -20.07
N LEU A 230 1.85 4.49 -21.17
CA LEU A 230 2.70 3.30 -21.27
C LEU A 230 3.50 3.36 -22.57
N LEU A 231 4.69 2.75 -22.55
CA LEU A 231 5.53 2.57 -23.72
C LEU A 231 5.57 1.09 -24.08
N TYR A 232 5.10 0.76 -25.28
CA TYR A 232 5.25 -0.57 -25.85
C TYR A 232 6.40 -0.52 -26.86
N HIS A 233 7.46 -1.27 -26.57
CA HIS A 233 8.67 -1.33 -27.39
C HIS A 233 9.44 -2.61 -27.09
N ALA A 234 10.02 -3.27 -28.10
CA ALA A 234 10.76 -4.53 -27.96
C ALA A 234 11.94 -4.49 -26.98
N GLU A 235 12.52 -3.30 -26.81
CA GLU A 235 13.69 -3.06 -25.97
C GLU A 235 13.31 -2.58 -24.56
N CYS A 236 12.01 -2.53 -24.24
CA CYS A 236 11.50 -2.09 -22.95
C CYS A 236 10.94 -3.26 -22.14
N GLY A 237 11.06 -3.14 -20.83
CA GLY A 237 10.31 -3.92 -19.87
C GLY A 237 9.01 -3.20 -19.48
N PRO A 238 8.60 -3.27 -18.20
CA PRO A 238 7.42 -2.57 -17.72
C PRO A 238 7.66 -1.05 -17.62
N SER A 239 7.49 -0.35 -18.75
CA SER A 239 7.77 1.08 -18.89
C SER A 239 6.51 1.94 -18.90
N PHE A 240 6.44 2.89 -17.98
CA PHE A 240 5.39 3.90 -17.87
C PHE A 240 5.85 5.17 -18.60
N TYR A 241 6.05 5.02 -19.91
CA TYR A 241 6.73 5.99 -20.75
C TYR A 241 8.14 6.33 -20.20
N GLY A 242 8.59 7.57 -20.36
CA GLY A 242 9.84 8.07 -19.77
C GLY A 242 9.74 8.42 -18.28
N ASP A 243 8.54 8.39 -17.68
CA ASP A 243 8.39 8.66 -16.25
C ASP A 243 8.95 7.54 -15.37
N LEU A 244 8.82 6.30 -15.85
CA LEU A 244 9.52 5.14 -15.33
C LEU A 244 9.87 4.24 -16.51
N LEU A 245 11.07 4.41 -17.05
CA LEU A 245 11.59 3.63 -18.16
C LEU A 245 12.45 2.50 -17.63
N ILE A 246 12.09 1.26 -18.00
CA ILE A 246 12.93 0.08 -17.81
C ILE A 246 13.25 -0.48 -19.18
N GLY A 247 14.52 -0.56 -19.54
CA GLY A 247 14.87 -0.96 -20.89
C GLY A 247 16.36 -1.11 -21.11
N VAL A 248 16.69 -1.36 -22.36
CA VAL A 248 18.06 -1.47 -22.85
C VAL A 248 18.37 -0.32 -23.80
N LYS A 249 19.65 0.00 -23.97
CA LYS A 249 20.08 0.89 -25.06
C LYS A 249 19.82 0.22 -26.41
N GLN A 250 19.50 1.02 -27.42
CA GLN A 250 19.15 0.56 -28.75
C GLN A 250 20.16 -0.45 -29.32
N GLY A 251 19.66 -1.56 -29.87
CA GLY A 251 20.47 -2.63 -30.48
C GLY A 251 21.05 -3.64 -29.48
N ASN A 252 20.74 -3.53 -28.19
CA ASN A 252 21.30 -4.40 -27.14
C ASN A 252 20.19 -5.13 -26.36
N LEU A 253 19.70 -6.29 -26.83
CA LEU A 253 18.65 -7.06 -26.15
C LEU A 253 19.11 -7.83 -24.88
N ASN A 254 20.20 -7.41 -24.25
CA ASN A 254 20.73 -8.05 -23.04
C ASN A 254 19.95 -7.60 -21.80
N VAL A 255 20.68 -7.34 -20.72
CA VAL A 255 20.15 -6.95 -19.41
C VAL A 255 19.81 -5.46 -19.41
N TYR A 256 18.71 -5.11 -18.73
CA TYR A 256 18.30 -3.73 -18.51
C TYR A 256 19.48 -2.85 -18.04
N ASN A 257 19.83 -1.86 -18.85
CA ASN A 257 20.95 -0.95 -18.63
C ASN A 257 20.62 0.51 -18.96
N ASN A 258 19.35 0.80 -19.27
CA ASN A 258 18.84 2.11 -19.62
C ASN A 258 17.60 2.44 -18.78
N ASN A 259 17.73 2.31 -17.45
CA ASN A 259 16.62 2.57 -16.55
C ASN A 259 16.65 4.02 -16.08
N THR A 260 15.56 4.75 -16.29
CA THR A 260 15.43 6.15 -15.90
C THR A 260 14.09 6.40 -15.23
N CYS A 261 14.05 7.43 -14.38
CA CYS A 261 12.83 7.92 -13.79
C CYS A 261 12.90 9.45 -13.82
N THR A 262 11.95 10.08 -14.50
CA THR A 262 11.94 11.54 -14.69
C THR A 262 10.51 12.00 -14.90
N LYS A 263 10.05 12.97 -14.12
CA LYS A 263 8.68 13.48 -14.29
C LYS A 263 8.50 14.08 -15.69
N LEU A 264 7.63 13.49 -16.51
CA LEU A 264 7.24 13.96 -17.83
C LEU A 264 5.70 14.08 -17.91
N HIS A 265 5.00 12.95 -17.92
CA HIS A 265 3.56 12.87 -18.16
C HIS A 265 2.73 12.60 -16.91
N TYR A 266 3.32 11.98 -15.88
CA TYR A 266 2.66 11.73 -14.60
C TYR A 266 2.72 13.00 -13.73
N GLU A 267 1.80 13.12 -12.77
CA GLU A 267 1.55 14.37 -12.04
C GLU A 267 2.70 14.81 -11.12
N LYS A 268 3.47 13.85 -10.60
CA LYS A 268 4.52 14.03 -9.59
C LYS A 268 5.77 13.25 -9.95
N GLU A 269 6.93 13.80 -9.57
CA GLU A 269 8.19 13.08 -9.53
C GLU A 269 8.14 12.05 -8.39
N ILE A 270 8.56 10.81 -8.67
CA ILE A 270 8.52 9.71 -7.68
C ILE A 270 9.89 9.41 -7.07
N ARG A 271 10.96 10.07 -7.52
CA ARG A 271 12.32 9.88 -7.00
C ARG A 271 13.07 11.20 -6.89
N ASP A 272 13.76 11.41 -5.78
CA ASP A 272 14.60 12.60 -5.59
C ASP A 272 15.92 12.49 -6.38
N VAL A 273 16.41 11.25 -6.60
CA VAL A 273 17.66 10.99 -7.30
C VAL A 273 17.40 10.97 -8.80
N LYS A 274 18.00 11.93 -9.50
CA LYS A 274 17.90 12.07 -10.96
C LYS A 274 18.88 11.16 -11.70
N GLY A 275 18.53 10.81 -12.93
CA GLY A 275 19.38 10.06 -13.85
C GLY A 275 19.13 8.56 -13.84
N ASN A 276 20.14 7.81 -14.29
CA ASN A 276 20.02 6.37 -14.47
C ASN A 276 20.11 5.64 -13.13
N PHE A 277 19.38 4.53 -13.01
CA PHE A 277 19.46 3.67 -11.84
C PHE A 277 19.67 2.20 -12.18
N SER A 278 20.19 1.46 -11.20
CA SER A 278 20.35 0.01 -11.28
C SER A 278 19.23 -0.68 -10.50
N ILE A 279 18.74 -1.78 -11.05
CA ILE A 279 17.72 -2.62 -10.44
C ILE A 279 18.42 -3.68 -9.58
N GLU A 280 18.00 -3.84 -8.33
CA GLU A 280 18.39 -4.97 -7.47
C GLU A 280 17.56 -6.21 -7.80
N ASP A 281 16.24 -6.05 -7.79
CA ASP A 281 15.27 -7.03 -8.25
C ASP A 281 14.00 -6.30 -8.75
N TYR A 282 13.18 -6.99 -9.55
CA TYR A 282 11.86 -6.50 -9.92
C TYR A 282 10.86 -7.64 -10.01
N GLU A 283 9.61 -7.33 -9.73
CA GLU A 283 8.50 -8.27 -9.80
C GLU A 283 7.35 -7.65 -10.59
N VAL A 284 6.77 -8.44 -11.50
CA VAL A 284 5.53 -8.08 -12.20
C VAL A 284 4.45 -9.05 -11.71
N LEU A 285 3.35 -8.51 -11.19
CA LEU A 285 2.25 -9.29 -10.64
C LEU A 285 0.95 -8.91 -11.32
N GLN A 286 0.18 -9.92 -11.73
CA GLN A 286 -1.19 -9.74 -12.19
C GLN A 286 -2.13 -9.59 -11.00
N ILE A 287 -3.04 -8.63 -11.08
CA ILE A 287 -4.07 -8.36 -10.11
C ILE A 287 -5.34 -9.08 -10.55
N ILE A 288 -5.84 -9.96 -9.69
CA ILE A 288 -7.03 -10.78 -9.95
C ILE A 288 -8.02 -10.49 -8.84
N LYS A 289 -9.22 -9.99 -9.19
CA LYS A 289 -10.30 -9.78 -8.22
C LYS A 289 -10.68 -11.11 -7.59
N LYS A 290 -10.80 -11.15 -6.26
CA LYS A 290 -11.34 -12.31 -5.57
C LYS A 290 -12.82 -12.45 -5.96
N VAL A 291 -13.21 -13.66 -6.31
CA VAL A 291 -14.63 -14.01 -6.41
C VAL A 291 -15.04 -14.37 -4.99
N ASP A 292 -16.03 -13.66 -4.45
CA ASP A 292 -16.62 -13.95 -3.15
C ASP A 292 -17.39 -15.28 -3.18
#